data_AF-A0A966V6I5-F1
#
_entry.id   AF-A0A966V6I5-F1
#
_cell.length_a   1.000
_cell.length_b   1.000
_cell.length_c   1.000
_cell.angle_alpha   90.00
_cell.angle_beta   90.00
_cell.angle_gamma   90.00
#
_symmetry.space_group_name_H-M   'P 1'
#
loop_
_entity.id
_entity.type
_entity.pdbx_description
1 polymer ?
#
loop_
_entity_poly.entity_id
_entity_poly.type
_entity_poly.pdbx_seq_one_letter_code
_entity_poly.pdbx_strand_id
1 'polypeptide(L)' 'ETRQPYVPFNAAGADAKPMAEIVAFCKQQGLWPFTHFNRIHVVPPCTTSEADLRAGIAILDEALNIADKHYVG' A
#
# COMPACT_ATOMS: atom_id res chain seq x y z
N GLU A 1 -16.04 12.29 9.70
CA GLU A 1 -15.96 11.60 8.38
C GLU A 1 -15.65 12.61 7.28
N THR A 2 -14.37 12.83 6.99
CA THR A 2 -13.92 13.80 5.97
C THR A 2 -14.00 13.21 4.55
N ARG A 3 -14.07 11.88 4.39
CA ARG A 3 -14.03 11.12 3.10
C ARG A 3 -12.93 11.62 2.15
N GLN A 4 -11.88 12.23 2.70
CA GLN A 4 -10.79 12.78 1.92
C GLN A 4 -9.90 11.65 1.40
N PRO A 5 -9.42 11.75 0.15
CA PRO A 5 -8.52 10.74 -0.39
C PRO A 5 -7.15 10.83 0.31
N TYR A 6 -6.53 9.68 0.53
CA TYR A 6 -5.22 9.58 1.18
C TYR A 6 -4.10 10.37 0.45
N VAL A 7 -4.16 10.43 -0.88
CA VAL A 7 -3.37 11.36 -1.71
C VAL A 7 -4.29 12.00 -2.77
N PRO A 8 -3.95 13.20 -3.30
CA PRO A 8 -4.74 13.83 -4.35
C PRO A 8 -4.92 12.95 -5.61
N PHE A 9 -5.97 13.24 -6.38
CA PHE A 9 -6.16 12.62 -7.69
C PHE A 9 -4.96 12.92 -8.59
N ASN A 10 -4.37 11.88 -9.20
CA ASN A 10 -3.18 12.00 -10.04
C ASN A 10 -1.98 12.69 -9.36
N ALA A 11 -1.81 12.44 -8.05
CA ALA A 11 -0.67 12.94 -7.28
C ALA A 11 0.67 12.52 -7.90
N ALA A 12 1.64 13.44 -7.87
CA ALA A 12 3.00 13.24 -8.35
C ALA A 12 4.00 13.91 -7.40
N GLY A 13 5.27 13.52 -7.50
CA GLY A 13 6.35 14.13 -6.69
C GLY A 13 6.07 14.05 -5.19
N ALA A 14 6.10 15.19 -4.51
CA ALA A 14 5.89 15.28 -3.06
C ALA A 14 4.49 14.80 -2.64
N ASP A 15 3.46 15.05 -3.45
CA ASP A 15 2.08 14.67 -3.13
C ASP A 15 1.86 13.15 -3.20
N ALA A 16 2.69 12.44 -3.97
CA ALA A 16 2.66 10.98 -4.07
C ALA A 16 3.56 10.29 -3.03
N LYS A 17 4.33 11.04 -2.25
CA LYS A 17 5.29 10.51 -1.28
C LYS A 17 4.67 9.52 -0.28
N PRO A 18 3.48 9.77 0.30
CA PRO A 18 2.87 8.81 1.24
C PRO A 18 2.61 7.43 0.62
N MET A 19 2.24 7.38 -0.66
CA MET A 19 2.08 6.12 -1.40
C MET A 19 3.42 5.49 -1.78
N ALA A 20 4.41 6.30 -2.15
CA ALA A 20 5.75 5.83 -2.49
C ALA A 20 6.45 5.16 -1.30
N GLU A 21 6.26 5.68 -0.08
CA GLU A 21 6.77 5.10 1.17
C GLU A 21 6.20 3.69 1.42
N ILE A 22 4.88 3.53 1.26
CA ILE A 22 4.22 2.22 1.39
C ILE A 22 4.76 1.22 0.37
N VAL A 23 4.87 1.61 -0.90
CA VAL A 23 5.38 0.73 -1.96
C VAL A 23 6.84 0.35 -1.73
N ALA A 24 7.66 1.31 -1.29
CA ALA A 24 9.07 1.06 -0.97
C ALA A 24 9.21 0.05 0.17
N PHE A 25 8.41 0.19 1.23
CA PHE A 25 8.39 -0.76 2.34
C PHE A 25 7.99 -2.16 1.88
N CYS A 26 6.88 -2.31 1.14
CA CYS A 26 6.45 -3.61 0.61
C CYS A 26 7.58 -4.28 -0.18
N LYS A 27 8.25 -3.53 -1.06
CA LYS A 27 9.35 -4.05 -1.87
C LYS A 27 10.54 -4.51 -1.04
N GLN A 28 10.90 -3.78 0.01
CA GLN A 28 11.96 -4.17 0.94
C GLN A 28 11.63 -5.47 1.68
N GLN A 29 10.35 -5.69 1.99
CA GLN A 29 9.85 -6.91 2.63
C GLN A 29 9.60 -8.07 1.64
N GLY A 30 9.91 -7.88 0.34
CA GLY A 30 9.76 -8.92 -0.68
C GLY A 30 8.37 -9.00 -1.34
N LEU A 31 7.47 -8.05 -1.05
CA LEU A 31 6.16 -7.93 -1.68
C LEU A 31 6.17 -6.87 -2.78
N TRP A 32 5.70 -7.20 -3.99
CA TRP A 32 5.62 -6.25 -5.11
C TRP A 32 4.16 -5.91 -5.46
N PRO A 33 3.52 -4.96 -4.75
CA PRO A 33 2.17 -4.55 -5.07
C PRO A 33 2.13 -3.63 -6.29
N PHE A 34 1.02 -3.66 -7.02
CA PHE A 34 0.68 -2.61 -7.98
C PHE A 34 -0.11 -1.52 -7.28
N THR A 35 0.24 -0.25 -7.53
CA THR A 35 -0.47 0.90 -6.97
C THR A 35 -0.92 1.85 -8.06
N HIS A 36 -2.14 2.37 -7.94
CA HIS A 36 -2.68 3.39 -8.83
C HIS A 36 -3.36 4.49 -8.01
N PHE A 37 -2.73 5.67 -7.98
CA PHE A 37 -3.07 6.78 -7.09
C PHE A 37 -3.08 6.32 -5.62
N ASN A 38 -4.19 6.48 -4.92
CA ASN A 38 -4.38 6.12 -3.52
C ASN A 38 -4.82 4.66 -3.31
N ARG A 39 -4.60 3.76 -4.29
CA ARG A 39 -5.04 2.36 -4.21
C ARG A 39 -3.87 1.39 -4.33
N ILE A 40 -3.93 0.34 -3.52
CA ILE A 40 -3.06 -0.83 -3.59
C ILE A 40 -3.89 -1.98 -4.15
N HIS A 41 -3.41 -2.62 -5.21
CA HIS A 41 -4.09 -3.76 -5.83
C HIS A 41 -3.45 -5.06 -5.33
N VAL A 42 -4.27 -5.90 -4.70
CA VAL A 42 -3.86 -7.21 -4.17
C VAL A 42 -4.50 -8.29 -5.04
N VAL A 43 -3.78 -8.73 -6.06
CA VAL A 43 -4.30 -9.67 -7.07
C VAL A 43 -3.26 -10.77 -7.34
N PRO A 44 -2.99 -11.66 -6.37
CA PRO A 44 -2.04 -12.74 -6.55
C PRO A 44 -2.55 -13.77 -7.58
N PRO A 45 -1.67 -14.58 -8.17
CA PRO A 45 -2.06 -15.73 -9.00
C PRO A 45 -3.05 -16.67 -8.28
N CYS A 46 -3.96 -17.30 -9.04
CA CYS A 46 -4.91 -18.28 -8.48
C CYS A 46 -4.24 -19.54 -7.90
N THR A 47 -2.95 -19.74 -8.18
CA THR A 47 -2.13 -20.86 -7.71
C THR A 47 -1.25 -20.52 -6.52
N THR A 48 -1.35 -19.29 -5.97
CA THR A 48 -0.54 -18.89 -4.80
C THR A 48 -0.89 -19.74 -3.59
N SER A 49 0.14 -20.20 -2.86
CA SER A 49 -0.04 -21.03 -1.68
C SER A 49 -0.68 -20.23 -0.52
N GLU A 50 -1.35 -20.91 0.40
CA GLU A 50 -1.90 -20.26 1.59
C GLU A 50 -0.81 -19.57 2.44
N ALA A 51 0.37 -20.18 2.55
CA ALA A 51 1.49 -19.63 3.30
C ALA A 51 1.97 -18.30 2.70
N ASP A 52 2.14 -18.24 1.38
CA ASP A 52 2.56 -17.02 0.69
C ASP A 52 1.47 -15.93 0.77
N LEU A 53 0.19 -16.31 0.69
CA LEU A 53 -0.92 -15.38 0.90
C LEU A 53 -0.88 -14.76 2.30
N ARG A 54 -0.70 -15.59 3.34
CA ARG A 54 -0.61 -15.10 4.72
C ARG A 54 0.59 -14.18 4.92
N ALA A 55 1.75 -14.54 4.37
CA ALA A 55 2.94 -13.71 4.44
C ALA A 55 2.74 -12.36 3.73
N GLY A 56 2.17 -12.37 2.52
CA GLY A 56 1.89 -11.15 1.76
C GLY A 56 0.88 -10.24 2.45
N ILE A 57 -0.18 -10.80 3.04
CA ILE A 57 -1.17 -10.03 3.81
C ILE A 57 -0.56 -9.44 5.07
N ALA A 58 0.30 -10.17 5.78
CA ALA A 58 0.99 -9.64 6.96
C ALA A 58 1.90 -8.44 6.62
N ILE A 59 2.62 -8.50 5.49
CA ILE A 59 3.42 -7.37 5.01
C ILE A 59 2.52 -6.16 4.70
N LEU A 60 1.35 -6.37 4.10
CA LEU A 60 0.41 -5.27 3.82
C LEU A 60 -0.12 -4.64 5.10
N ASP A 61 -0.43 -5.44 6.12
CA ASP A 61 -0.87 -4.95 7.44
C ASP A 61 0.21 -4.05 8.07
N GLU A 62 1.46 -4.49 8.06
CA GLU A 62 2.59 -3.68 8.52
C GLU A 62 2.75 -2.38 7.70
N ALA A 63 2.57 -2.47 6.38
CA ALA A 63 2.68 -1.32 5.48
C ALA A 63 1.61 -0.25 5.74
N LEU A 64 0.41 -0.65 6.18
CA LEU A 64 -0.68 0.28 6.51
C LEU A 64 -0.35 1.16 7.74
N ASN A 65 0.51 0.72 8.66
CA ASN A 65 1.01 1.58 9.74
C ASN A 65 1.79 2.79 9.23
N ILE A 66 2.31 2.76 8.00
CA ILE A 66 2.90 3.93 7.35
C ILE A 66 1.80 4.92 6.99
N ALA A 67 0.67 4.43 6.49
CA ALA A 67 -0.48 5.25 6.14
C ALA A 67 -1.07 5.98 7.35
N ASP A 68 -1.14 5.30 8.49
CA ASP A 68 -1.65 5.86 9.74
C ASP A 68 -0.85 7.09 10.22
N LYS A 69 0.44 7.19 9.87
CA LYS A 69 1.27 8.37 10.21
C LYS A 69 0.86 9.63 9.46
N HIS A 70 0.19 9.48 8.33
CA HIS A 70 -0.28 10.58 7.49
C HIS A 70 -1.77 10.90 7.72
N TYR A 71 -2.46 10.14 8.56
CA TYR A 71 -3.86 10.36 8.90
C TYR A 71 -4.03 11.59 9.80
N VAL A 72 -5.02 12.43 9.49
CA VAL A 72 -5.30 13.70 10.20
C VAL A 72 -6.73 13.83 10.75
N GLY A 73 -7.59 12.80 10.61
CA GLY A 73 -8.98 12.79 11.16
C GLY A 73 -10.10 12.50 10.15
#